data_AF-W4QPU7-F1
#
_entry.id   AF-W4QPU7-F1
#
_cell.length_a   1.000
_cell.length_b   1.000
_cell.length_c   1.000
_cell.angle_alpha   90.00
_cell.angle_beta   90.00
_cell.angle_gamma   90.00
#
_symmetry.space_group_name_H-M   'P 1'
#
loop_
_entity.id
_entity.type
_entity.pdbx_description
1 polymer ?
#
loop_
_entity_poly.entity_id
_entity_poly.type
_entity_poly.pdbx_seq_one_letter_code
_entity_poly.pdbx_strand_id
1 'polypeptide(L)'
;MFKPWVKYTLFGFATLLFLVNIIIIVHKDSNISRLQIIDQFVSANVVDIVESTEKPGVISTSSEEFIYVNESLGSIDSIFVEVGQEIQAGDALFNYTNLQIDSAKNELELKIEQVT
;
A
#
# COMPACT_ATOMS: atom_id res chain seq x y z
N MET A 1 -74.52 -26.94 -49.23
CA MET A 1 -74.95 -25.53 -49.03
C MET A 1 -75.09 -25.30 -47.52
N PHE A 2 -74.10 -24.65 -46.88
CA PHE A 2 -74.08 -24.51 -45.42
C PHE A 2 -75.24 -23.63 -44.92
N LYS A 3 -75.98 -24.13 -43.93
CA LYS A 3 -77.12 -23.46 -43.28
C LYS A 3 -76.67 -22.06 -42.83
N PRO A 4 -77.45 -20.99 -43.09
CA PRO A 4 -77.00 -19.61 -42.89
C PRO A 4 -76.52 -19.34 -41.46
N TRP A 5 -77.12 -20.00 -40.47
CA TRP A 5 -76.75 -19.88 -39.05
C TRP A 5 -75.32 -20.34 -38.73
N VAL A 6 -74.80 -21.35 -39.46
CA VAL A 6 -73.43 -21.87 -39.28
C VAL A 6 -72.37 -20.87 -39.79
N LYS A 7 -72.72 -20.02 -40.75
CA LYS A 7 -71.80 -18.98 -41.26
C LYS A 7 -71.62 -17.86 -40.24
N TYR A 8 -72.71 -17.47 -39.57
CA TYR A 8 -72.67 -16.44 -38.54
C TYR A 8 -71.89 -16.91 -37.30
N THR A 9 -72.06 -18.17 -36.88
CA THR A 9 -71.28 -18.71 -35.76
C THR A 9 -69.79 -18.83 -36.09
N LEU A 10 -69.45 -19.27 -37.31
CA LEU A 10 -68.05 -19.36 -37.76
C LEU A 10 -67.39 -17.97 -37.84
N PHE A 11 -68.12 -16.97 -38.34
CA PHE A 11 -67.63 -15.60 -38.44
C PHE A 11 -67.42 -14.97 -37.05
N GLY A 12 -68.35 -15.18 -36.12
CA GLY A 12 -68.21 -14.74 -34.73
C GLY A 12 -67.01 -15.37 -34.05
N PHE A 13 -66.79 -16.67 -34.25
CA PHE A 13 -65.65 -17.40 -33.66
C PHE A 13 -64.31 -16.92 -34.23
N ALA A 14 -64.21 -16.70 -35.55
CA ALA A 14 -63.01 -16.15 -36.18
C ALA A 14 -62.70 -14.73 -35.67
N THR A 15 -63.72 -13.88 -35.52
CA THR A 15 -63.59 -12.53 -35.00
C THR A 15 -63.10 -12.54 -33.55
N LEU A 16 -63.63 -13.43 -32.72
CA LEU A 16 -63.21 -13.60 -31.33
C LEU A 16 -61.72 -13.96 -31.24
N LEU A 17 -61.27 -14.95 -32.02
CA LEU A 17 -59.85 -15.34 -32.04
C LEU A 17 -58.95 -14.21 -32.50
N PHE A 18 -59.39 -13.42 -33.48
CA PHE A 18 -58.63 -12.28 -33.98
C PHE A 18 -58.46 -11.19 -32.91
N LEU A 19 -59.55 -10.83 -32.23
CA LEU A 19 -59.54 -9.84 -31.15
C LEU A 19 -58.66 -10.29 -29.97
N VAL A 20 -58.74 -11.57 -29.59
CA VAL A 20 -57.90 -12.14 -28.51
C VAL A 20 -56.41 -12.05 -28.86
N ASN A 21 -56.03 -12.37 -30.11
CA ASN A 21 -54.63 -12.27 -30.55
C ASN A 21 -54.12 -10.82 -30.52
N ILE A 22 -54.93 -9.85 -30.96
CA ILE A 22 -54.56 -8.43 -30.89
C ILE A 22 -54.38 -7.98 -29.44
N ILE A 23 -55.31 -8.35 -28.55
CA ILE A 23 -55.20 -8.02 -27.12
C ILE A 23 -53.92 -8.59 -26.54
N ILE A 24 -53.58 -9.84 -26.84
CA ILE A 24 -52.35 -10.48 -26.36
C ILE A 24 -51.11 -9.72 -26.85
N ILE A 25 -51.04 -9.34 -28.13
CA ILE A 25 -49.89 -8.63 -28.71
C ILE A 25 -49.71 -7.24 -28.07
N VAL A 26 -50.79 -6.46 -27.97
CA VAL A 26 -50.75 -5.11 -27.39
C VAL A 26 -50.44 -5.15 -25.89
N HIS A 27 -51.00 -6.11 -25.14
CA HIS A 27 -50.66 -6.26 -23.72
C HIS A 27 -49.22 -6.77 -23.52
N LYS A 28 -48.69 -7.60 -24.43
CA LYS A 28 -47.32 -8.10 -24.36
C LYS A 28 -46.28 -6.99 -24.53
N ASP A 29 -46.59 -5.94 -25.28
CA ASP A 29 -45.68 -4.80 -25.43
C ASP A 29 -45.41 -4.06 -24.11
N SER A 30 -46.20 -4.29 -23.06
CA SER A 30 -45.97 -3.69 -21.74
C SER A 30 -44.94 -4.43 -20.87
N ASN A 31 -44.50 -5.65 -21.22
CA ASN A 31 -43.62 -6.43 -20.33
C ASN A 31 -42.67 -7.45 -21.01
N ILE A 32 -42.42 -7.34 -22.32
CA ILE A 32 -41.33 -8.11 -22.93
C ILE A 32 -40.08 -7.23 -22.98
N SER A 33 -39.08 -7.59 -22.18
CA SER A 33 -37.69 -7.12 -22.30
C SER A 33 -37.10 -7.54 -23.65
N ARG A 34 -37.51 -6.90 -24.74
CA ARG A 34 -36.95 -7.11 -26.08
C ARG A 34 -35.62 -6.39 -26.16
N LEU A 35 -34.54 -7.15 -25.92
CA LEU A 35 -33.14 -6.78 -26.08
C LEU A 35 -32.75 -5.57 -25.21
N GLN A 36 -31.63 -5.67 -24.50
CA GLN A 36 -31.01 -4.48 -23.93
C GLN A 36 -30.55 -3.60 -25.09
N ILE A 37 -31.46 -2.79 -25.63
CA ILE A 37 -31.12 -1.60 -26.37
C ILE A 37 -30.40 -0.74 -25.34
N ILE A 38 -29.08 -0.69 -25.45
CA ILE A 38 -28.26 0.23 -24.68
C ILE A 38 -28.69 1.62 -25.14
N ASP A 39 -29.61 2.24 -24.40
CA ASP A 39 -30.21 3.53 -24.74
C ASP A 39 -29.16 4.66 -24.73
N GLN A 40 -28.03 4.42 -24.05
CA GLN A 40 -26.95 5.38 -23.90
C GLN A 40 -25.60 4.68 -23.97
N PHE A 41 -24.86 4.91 -25.05
CA PHE A 41 -23.46 4.54 -25.12
C PHE A 41 -22.67 5.42 -24.15
N VAL A 42 -22.15 4.82 -23.08
CA VAL A 42 -21.22 5.51 -22.19
C VAL A 42 -19.92 5.72 -22.96
N SER A 43 -19.60 6.97 -23.26
CA SER A 43 -18.33 7.32 -23.90
C SER A 43 -17.19 7.02 -22.94
N ALA A 44 -16.18 6.29 -23.41
CA ALA A 44 -14.95 6.10 -22.65
C ALA A 44 -14.31 7.48 -22.41
N ASN A 45 -14.10 7.82 -21.14
CA ASN A 45 -13.33 9.00 -20.78
C ASN A 45 -11.86 8.62 -20.75
N VAL A 46 -11.05 9.35 -21.50
CA VAL A 46 -9.59 9.27 -21.36
C VAL A 46 -9.24 9.97 -20.07
N VAL A 47 -8.90 9.18 -19.06
CA VAL A 47 -8.38 9.65 -17.78
C VAL A 47 -7.02 9.02 -17.57
N ASP A 48 -6.11 9.78 -16.98
CA ASP A 48 -4.81 9.25 -16.60
C ASP A 48 -5.00 8.32 -15.40
N ILE A 49 -4.84 7.03 -15.62
CA ILE A 49 -4.90 6.00 -14.57
C ILE A 49 -3.47 5.68 -14.18
N VAL A 50 -3.15 5.87 -12.90
CA VAL A 50 -1.86 5.47 -12.33
C VAL A 50 -2.04 4.11 -11.65
N GLU A 51 -1.32 3.11 -12.15
CA GLU A 51 -1.23 1.81 -11.49
C GLU A 51 -0.20 1.89 -10.36
N SER A 52 -0.66 1.86 -9.12
CA SER A 52 0.19 1.80 -7.94
C SER A 52 -0.01 0.48 -7.22
N THR A 53 1.08 -0.18 -6.84
CA THR A 53 1.06 -1.40 -6.03
C THR A 53 1.67 -1.07 -4.67
N GLU A 54 0.88 -1.16 -3.62
CA GLU A 54 1.39 -1.04 -2.25
C GLU A 54 2.29 -2.24 -1.93
N LYS A 55 3.50 -1.97 -1.48
CA LYS A 55 4.42 -2.99 -0.98
C LYS A 55 4.71 -2.73 0.49
N PRO A 56 4.62 -3.76 1.35
CA PRO A 56 5.05 -3.62 2.73
C PRO A 56 6.56 -3.35 2.75
N GLY A 57 6.95 -2.31 3.47
CA GLY A 57 8.34 -1.93 3.69
C GLY A 57 8.54 -1.57 5.15
N VAL A 58 9.78 -1.71 5.61
CA VAL A 58 10.20 -1.23 6.92
C VAL A 58 11.26 -0.15 6.73
N ILE A 59 11.23 0.86 7.60
CA ILE A 59 12.28 1.87 7.65
C ILE A 59 13.47 1.25 8.37
N SER A 60 14.63 1.23 7.71
CA SER A 60 15.88 0.70 8.26
C SER A 60 16.99 1.73 8.11
N THR A 61 17.96 1.70 9.02
CA THR A 61 19.10 2.61 9.03
C THR A 61 20.01 2.31 7.83
N SER A 62 20.55 3.34 7.20
CA SER A 62 21.47 3.18 6.06
C SER A 62 22.82 2.54 6.45
N SER A 63 23.23 2.64 7.72
CA SER A 63 24.49 2.14 8.24
C SER A 63 24.39 1.91 9.75
N GLU A 64 24.96 0.82 10.25
CA GLU A 64 25.05 0.50 11.68
C GLU A 64 26.48 0.04 11.96
N GLU A 65 27.11 0.62 12.99
CA GLU A 65 28.47 0.30 13.41
C GLU A 65 28.49 -0.02 14.90
N PHE A 66 29.15 -1.12 15.24
CA PHE A 66 29.28 -1.58 16.62
C PHE A 66 30.70 -1.32 17.10
N ILE A 67 30.83 -0.57 18.19
CA ILE A 67 32.11 -0.24 18.80
C ILE A 67 32.25 -1.04 20.08
N TYR A 68 33.35 -1.79 20.18
CA TYR A 68 33.63 -2.67 21.30
C TYR A 68 34.79 -2.16 22.14
N VAL A 69 34.69 -2.42 23.44
CA VAL A 69 35.74 -2.09 24.41
C VAL A 69 36.82 -3.16 24.34
N ASN A 70 38.08 -2.75 24.29
CA ASN A 70 39.22 -3.64 24.34
C ASN A 70 39.86 -3.61 25.73
N GLU A 71 39.65 -4.69 26.49
CA GLU A 71 40.18 -4.86 27.84
C GLU A 71 41.72 -4.86 27.91
N SER A 72 42.42 -5.14 26.80
CA SER A 72 43.89 -5.10 26.79
C SER A 72 44.45 -3.68 26.89
N LEU A 73 43.66 -2.66 26.54
CA LEU A 73 44.08 -1.25 26.57
C LEU A 73 43.91 -0.63 27.95
N GLY A 74 43.03 -1.19 28.79
CA GLY A 74 42.71 -0.69 30.12
C GLY A 74 41.21 -0.76 30.40
N SER A 75 40.78 -0.01 31.41
CA SER A 75 39.36 0.11 31.76
C SER A 75 38.77 1.39 31.17
N ILE A 76 37.46 1.42 30.95
CA ILE A 76 36.77 2.67 30.62
C ILE A 76 36.82 3.59 31.84
N ASP A 77 37.30 4.81 31.63
CA ASP A 77 37.29 5.88 32.62
C ASP A 77 35.98 6.67 32.56
N SER A 78 35.66 7.16 31.35
CA SER A 78 34.54 8.06 31.12
C SER A 78 33.90 7.82 29.75
N ILE A 79 32.58 8.03 29.68
CA ILE A 79 31.77 7.97 28.45
C ILE A 79 31.28 9.40 28.19
N PHE A 80 31.49 9.90 26.97
CA PHE A 80 31.23 11.30 26.60
C PHE A 80 29.93 11.49 25.82
N VAL A 81 29.18 10.42 25.58
CA VAL A 81 27.99 10.43 24.73
C VAL A 81 26.78 9.85 25.45
N GLU A 82 25.61 10.42 25.14
CA GLU A 82 24.32 9.95 25.64
C GLU A 82 23.52 9.21 24.56
N VAL A 83 22.57 8.37 24.99
CA VAL A 83 21.70 7.63 24.06
C VAL A 83 20.82 8.61 23.29
N GLY A 84 20.88 8.54 21.96
CA GLY A 84 20.12 9.42 21.06
C GLY A 84 20.82 10.74 20.73
N GLN A 85 22.03 10.97 21.26
CA GLN A 85 22.87 12.09 20.85
C GLN A 85 23.35 11.91 19.40
N GLU A 86 23.28 12.98 18.63
CA GLU A 86 23.88 13.03 17.29
C GLU A 86 25.41 13.15 17.42
N ILE A 87 26.13 12.28 16.73
CA ILE A 87 27.60 12.22 16.74
C ILE A 87 28.13 12.27 15.30
N GLN A 88 29.32 12.82 15.14
CA GLN A 88 30.04 12.87 13.87
C GLN A 88 31.29 11.98 13.89
N ALA A 89 31.77 11.63 12.70
CA ALA A 89 33.00 10.87 12.58
C ALA A 89 34.17 11.66 13.18
N GLY A 90 34.85 11.05 14.16
CA GLY A 90 35.95 11.67 14.89
C GLY A 90 35.59 12.17 16.28
N ASP A 91 34.30 12.18 16.65
CA ASP A 91 33.89 12.51 18.01
C ASP A 91 34.38 11.46 19.01
N ALA A 92 34.91 11.95 20.14
CA ALA A 92 35.35 11.08 21.23
C ALA A 92 34.12 10.46 21.92
N LEU A 93 34.03 9.13 21.92
CA LEU A 93 32.90 8.41 22.50
C LEU A 93 33.14 8.04 23.96
N PHE A 94 34.35 7.57 24.27
CA PHE A 94 34.77 7.18 25.61
C PHE A 94 36.30 7.23 25.73
N ASN A 95 36.81 7.25 26.96
CA ASN A 95 38.24 7.25 27.25
C ASN A 95 38.68 5.99 28.01
N TYR A 96 39.90 5.54 27.74
CA TYR A 96 40.55 4.48 28.50
C TYR A 96 41.45 5.07 29.60
N THR A 97 41.52 4.38 30.73
CA THR A 97 42.57 4.57 31.75
C THR A 97 43.43 3.31 31.87
N ASN A 98 44.74 3.51 31.97
CA ASN A 98 45.70 2.44 32.16
C ASN A 98 46.79 2.88 33.13
N LEU A 99 46.76 2.30 34.33
CA LEU A 99 47.67 2.64 35.42
C LEU A 99 49.16 2.54 35.05
N GLN A 100 49.53 1.60 34.16
CA GLN A 100 50.93 1.42 33.75
C GLN A 100 51.38 2.54 32.83
N ILE A 101 50.53 2.92 31.87
CA ILE A 101 50.79 4.04 30.95
C ILE A 101 50.83 5.36 31.73
N ASP A 102 49.88 5.58 32.64
CA ASP A 102 49.81 6.78 33.46
C ASP A 102 51.05 6.92 34.36
N SER A 103 51.50 5.82 34.96
CA SER A 103 52.71 5.80 35.79
C SER A 103 53.97 6.08 34.96
N ALA A 104 54.11 5.44 33.79
CA ALA A 104 55.24 5.65 32.90
C ALA A 104 55.30 7.09 32.38
N LYS A 105 54.14 7.67 32.05
CA LYS A 105 54.02 9.07 31.63
C LYS A 105 54.51 10.02 32.73
N ASN A 106 54.03 9.84 33.96
CA ASN A 106 54.46 10.65 35.10
C ASN A 106 55.97 10.54 35.36
N GLU A 107 56.55 9.34 35.26
CA GLU A 107 58.00 9.16 35.41
C GLU A 107 58.79 9.92 34.34
N LEU A 108 58.33 9.89 33.08
CA LEU A 108 58.97 10.60 31.98
C LEU A 108 58.84 12.13 32.14
N GLU A 109 57.69 12.63 32.57
CA GLU A 109 57.48 14.06 32.83
C GLU A 109 58.42 14.57 33.94
N LEU A 110 58.56 13.81 35.03
CA LEU A 110 59.51 14.13 36.11
C LEU A 110 60.96 14.16 35.60
N LYS A 111 61.34 13.27 34.69
CA LYS A 111 62.68 13.26 34.08
C LYS A 111 62.91 14.48 33.18
N ILE A 112 61.90 14.92 32.44
CA ILE A 112 61.99 16.13 31.59
C ILE A 112 62.20 17.37 32.46
N GLU A 113 61.48 17.47 33.57
CA GLU A 113 61.60 18.59 34.52
C GLU A 113 62.98 18.65 35.19
N GLN A 114 63.61 17.51 35.47
CA GLN A 114 64.96 17.47 36.06
C GLN A 114 66.08 17.91 35.10
N VAL A 115 65.83 17.91 33.78
CA VAL A 115 66.83 18.22 32.74
C VAL A 115 66.71 19.66 32.25
N THR A 116 65.63 20.37 32.59
CA THR A 116 65.37 21.77 32.23
C THR A 116 65.71 22.71 33.38
#